data_AF-A0A7X7GC01-F1
#
_entry.id   AF-A0A7X7GC01-F1
#
_cell.length_a   1.000
_cell.length_b   1.000
_cell.length_c   1.000
_cell.angle_alpha   90.00
_cell.angle_beta   90.00
_cell.angle_gamma   90.00
#
_symmetry.space_group_name_H-M   'P 1'
#
loop_
_entity.id
_entity.type
_entity.pdbx_description
1 polymer ?
#
loop_
_entity_poly.entity_id
_entity_poly.type
_entity_poly.pdbx_seq_one_letter_code
_entity_poly.pdbx_strand_id
1 'polypeptide(L)'
;MEETAAWVQAYEELCNFISLEPGIDIRKDSVSIDAAVRTRFYQLFDGVRAAFLAECVGEKLDAALDLSRHHERLENEVMKSLGLREMVMSSDLSRYLRDPFKQLLRELWDPLFELLKGTLESPEEFEAPAKEALEDAFDRLYVLGYEKWVQLSLIQSLHADRVFEVPLATPTSKQFIKHRPDTVHSIPPPEPSDRLVFDVIRRAPALVPDFIVRSQLLGRHVGIITAVGKAIWKAGNHSDRREWLDLADLVGEFGLVELNPSALLYIDDNVDDLALVADSEKLCRPDALVDVTHIQDWADESAAEYLRKVRLWHTALKPTMGTFVMNRHPVPNDLAAGTNNGLHISKLGFESFRLESFLEAVATTSKP
;
A
#
# COMPACT_ATOMS: atom_id res chain seq x y z
N MET A 1 -43.37 12.72 1.61
CA MET A 1 -43.08 11.30 1.77
C MET A 1 -41.59 11.19 1.60
N GLU A 2 -40.85 10.98 2.67
CA GLU A 2 -39.45 10.59 2.55
C GLU A 2 -39.43 9.25 1.81
N GLU A 3 -38.67 9.20 0.72
CA GLU A 3 -38.45 7.98 -0.03
C GLU A 3 -37.61 7.06 0.86
N THR A 4 -38.18 5.95 1.32
CA THR A 4 -37.47 4.98 2.16
C THR A 4 -36.23 4.49 1.44
N ALA A 5 -35.06 4.61 2.08
CA ALA A 5 -33.78 4.19 1.52
C ALA A 5 -33.84 2.74 0.99
N ALA A 6 -33.20 2.47 -0.14
CA ALA A 6 -33.32 1.18 -0.82
C ALA A 6 -32.74 0.04 0.03
N TRP A 7 -31.69 0.31 0.80
CA TRP A 7 -31.12 -0.67 1.73
C TRP A 7 -32.08 -1.05 2.86
N VAL A 8 -32.89 -0.11 3.36
CA VAL A 8 -33.91 -0.37 4.39
C VAL A 8 -34.99 -1.29 3.83
N GLN A 9 -35.44 -1.04 2.59
CA GLN A 9 -36.40 -1.93 1.91
C GLN A 9 -35.85 -3.35 1.74
N ALA A 10 -34.58 -3.47 1.32
CA ALA A 10 -33.93 -4.77 1.22
C ALA A 10 -33.81 -5.45 2.60
N TYR A 11 -33.54 -4.70 3.65
CA TYR A 11 -33.46 -5.19 5.02
C TYR A 11 -34.82 -5.69 5.53
N GLU A 12 -35.90 -4.97 5.24
CA GLU A 12 -37.26 -5.40 5.54
C GLU A 12 -37.62 -6.71 4.80
N GLU A 13 -37.24 -6.85 3.52
CA GLU A 13 -37.42 -8.09 2.77
C GLU A 13 -36.68 -9.27 3.43
N LEU A 14 -35.43 -9.07 3.85
CA LEU A 14 -34.65 -10.07 4.57
C LEU A 14 -35.31 -10.46 5.90
N CYS A 15 -35.73 -9.48 6.70
CA CYS A 15 -36.43 -9.72 7.97
C CYS A 15 -37.74 -10.50 7.77
N ASN A 16 -38.52 -10.13 6.75
CA ASN A 16 -39.74 -10.84 6.39
C ASN A 16 -39.45 -12.29 6.02
N PHE A 17 -38.42 -12.54 5.19
CA PHE A 17 -38.01 -13.89 4.84
C PHE A 17 -37.59 -14.72 6.07
N ILE A 18 -36.79 -14.14 6.97
CA ILE A 18 -36.38 -14.80 8.22
C ILE A 18 -37.60 -15.17 9.07
N SER A 19 -38.60 -14.28 9.19
CA SER A 19 -39.78 -14.50 10.01
C SER A 19 -40.71 -15.63 9.50
N LEU A 20 -40.67 -15.90 8.20
CA LEU A 20 -41.52 -16.90 7.55
C LEU A 20 -40.86 -18.29 7.47
N GLU A 21 -39.55 -18.36 7.64
CA GLU A 21 -38.77 -19.59 7.44
C GLU A 21 -38.33 -20.21 8.77
N PRO A 22 -38.96 -21.31 9.23
CA PRO A 22 -38.64 -21.92 10.53
C PRO A 22 -37.25 -22.57 10.59
N GLY A 23 -36.58 -22.75 9.44
CA GLY A 23 -35.20 -23.25 9.36
C GLY A 23 -34.13 -22.18 9.62
N ILE A 24 -34.53 -20.97 10.02
CA ILE A 24 -33.66 -19.85 10.35
C ILE A 24 -33.90 -19.45 11.80
N ASP A 25 -32.85 -19.50 12.62
CA ASP A 25 -32.87 -19.07 14.01
C ASP A 25 -31.70 -18.12 14.26
N ILE A 26 -32.04 -16.84 14.46
CA ILE A 26 -31.08 -15.76 14.73
C ILE A 26 -31.45 -15.17 16.09
N ARG A 27 -30.51 -15.26 17.02
CA ARG A 27 -30.58 -14.76 18.40
C ARG A 27 -29.30 -14.02 18.74
N LYS A 28 -29.32 -13.21 19.80
CA LYS A 28 -28.16 -12.40 20.24
C LYS A 28 -26.84 -13.19 20.32
N ASP A 29 -26.90 -14.46 20.70
CA ASP A 29 -25.74 -15.33 20.93
C ASP A 29 -25.62 -16.50 19.92
N SER A 30 -26.53 -16.61 18.95
CA SER A 30 -26.58 -17.77 18.05
C SER A 30 -27.14 -17.42 16.67
N VAL A 31 -26.50 -17.94 15.62
CA VAL A 31 -26.99 -17.90 14.24
C VAL A 31 -27.01 -19.34 13.71
N SER A 32 -28.19 -19.86 13.40
CA SER A 32 -28.39 -21.18 12.79
C SER A 32 -29.24 -21.05 11.54
N ILE A 33 -28.73 -21.58 10.43
CA ILE A 33 -29.39 -21.49 9.12
C ILE A 33 -29.30 -22.85 8.43
N ASP A 34 -30.46 -23.48 8.25
CA ASP A 34 -30.60 -24.77 7.61
C ASP A 34 -30.09 -24.76 6.17
N ALA A 35 -29.49 -25.86 5.74
CA ALA A 35 -28.91 -25.98 4.41
C ALA A 35 -29.92 -25.73 3.28
N ALA A 36 -31.20 -26.04 3.49
CA ALA A 36 -32.27 -25.87 2.50
C ALA A 36 -32.58 -24.40 2.17
N VAL A 37 -32.45 -23.50 3.15
CA VAL A 37 -32.81 -22.07 3.02
C VAL A 37 -31.57 -21.16 2.93
N ARG A 38 -30.39 -21.68 3.28
CA ARG A 38 -29.12 -20.95 3.35
C ARG A 38 -28.78 -20.14 2.11
N THR A 39 -28.97 -20.71 0.92
CA THR A 39 -28.66 -20.01 -0.34
C THR A 39 -29.54 -18.77 -0.53
N ARG A 40 -30.85 -18.88 -0.27
CA ARG A 40 -31.77 -17.75 -0.40
C ARG A 40 -31.53 -16.71 0.68
N PHE A 41 -31.24 -17.13 1.91
CA PHE A 41 -30.83 -16.22 2.99
C PHE A 41 -29.64 -15.36 2.54
N TYR A 42 -28.54 -15.97 2.08
CA TYR A 42 -27.35 -15.21 1.69
C TYR A 42 -27.58 -14.35 0.45
N GLN A 43 -28.46 -14.74 -0.48
CA GLN A 43 -28.85 -13.85 -1.58
C GLN A 43 -29.50 -12.56 -1.07
N LEU A 44 -30.43 -12.66 -0.11
CA LEU A 44 -31.09 -11.48 0.47
C LEU A 44 -30.12 -10.68 1.33
N PHE A 45 -29.33 -11.35 2.16
CA PHE A 45 -28.29 -10.75 2.99
C PHE A 45 -27.28 -9.96 2.15
N ASP A 46 -26.81 -10.53 1.04
CA ASP A 46 -25.92 -9.85 0.09
C ASP A 46 -26.61 -8.69 -0.61
N GLY A 47 -27.92 -8.81 -0.86
CA GLY A 47 -28.76 -7.74 -1.40
C GLY A 47 -28.82 -6.51 -0.48
N VAL A 48 -29.01 -6.71 0.83
CA VAL A 48 -28.99 -5.60 1.81
C VAL A 48 -27.64 -4.89 1.79
N ARG A 49 -26.55 -5.66 1.87
CA ARG A 49 -25.19 -5.10 1.88
C ARG A 49 -24.85 -4.37 0.58
N ALA A 50 -25.27 -4.91 -0.56
CA ALA A 50 -25.10 -4.28 -1.86
C ALA A 50 -25.85 -2.95 -1.97
N ALA A 51 -27.10 -2.91 -1.51
CA ALA A 51 -27.90 -1.68 -1.50
C ALA A 51 -27.27 -0.61 -0.59
N PHE A 52 -26.88 -0.98 0.64
CA PHE A 52 -26.23 -0.06 1.57
C PHE A 52 -24.90 0.49 1.04
N LEU A 53 -24.07 -0.38 0.46
CA LEU A 53 -22.80 0.01 -0.15
C LEU A 53 -23.00 1.01 -1.30
N ALA A 54 -23.96 0.75 -2.18
CA ALA A 54 -24.25 1.62 -3.33
C ALA A 54 -24.70 3.02 -2.89
N GLU A 55 -25.50 3.11 -1.82
CA GLU A 55 -25.93 4.39 -1.27
C GLU A 55 -24.78 5.16 -0.58
N CYS A 56 -23.90 4.46 0.15
CA CYS A 56 -22.85 5.12 0.94
C CYS A 56 -21.63 5.54 0.13
N VAL A 57 -21.17 4.68 -0.78
CA VAL A 57 -19.88 4.87 -1.49
C VAL A 57 -20.00 4.71 -3.00
N GLY A 58 -21.20 4.87 -3.58
CA GLY A 58 -21.45 4.67 -5.01
C GLY A 58 -20.51 5.47 -5.93
N GLU A 59 -20.35 6.78 -5.71
CA GLU A 59 -19.43 7.61 -6.51
C GLU A 59 -17.95 7.23 -6.31
N LYS A 60 -17.58 6.90 -5.07
CA LYS A 60 -16.24 6.43 -4.72
C LYS A 60 -15.92 5.08 -5.41
N LEU A 61 -16.92 4.21 -5.57
CA LEU A 61 -16.76 2.90 -6.19
C LEU A 61 -16.34 3.00 -7.66
N ASP A 62 -16.83 3.99 -8.41
CA ASP A 62 -16.40 4.21 -9.79
C ASP A 62 -14.89 4.49 -9.87
N ALA A 63 -14.36 5.31 -8.96
CA ALA A 63 -12.92 5.56 -8.88
C ALA A 63 -12.13 4.29 -8.54
N ALA A 64 -12.64 3.45 -7.63
CA ALA A 64 -11.99 2.19 -7.28
C ALA A 64 -12.00 1.17 -8.42
N LEU A 65 -13.11 1.09 -9.17
CA LEU A 65 -13.20 0.26 -10.38
C LEU A 65 -12.26 0.77 -11.47
N ASP A 66 -12.08 2.09 -11.58
CA ASP A 66 -11.11 2.66 -12.50
C ASP A 66 -9.67 2.27 -12.13
N LEU A 67 -9.30 2.45 -10.85
CA LEU A 67 -8.01 2.00 -10.31
C LEU A 67 -7.78 0.51 -10.54
N SER A 68 -8.78 -0.34 -10.26
CA SER A 68 -8.72 -1.79 -10.48
C SER A 68 -8.36 -2.14 -11.93
N ARG A 69 -9.05 -1.53 -12.91
CA ARG A 69 -8.76 -1.75 -14.35
C ARG A 69 -7.37 -1.28 -14.75
N HIS A 70 -6.96 -0.11 -14.24
CA HIS A 70 -5.63 0.45 -14.53
C HIS A 70 -4.51 -0.40 -13.92
N HIS A 71 -4.71 -0.88 -12.69
CA HIS A 71 -3.79 -1.79 -12.02
C HIS A 71 -3.70 -3.13 -12.74
N GLU A 72 -4.83 -3.80 -13.01
CA GLU A 72 -4.84 -5.12 -13.67
C GLU A 72 -4.11 -5.08 -15.02
N ARG A 73 -4.35 -4.06 -15.83
CA ARG A 73 -3.66 -3.89 -17.12
C ARG A 73 -2.15 -3.77 -16.93
N LEU A 74 -1.72 -2.89 -16.04
CA LEU A 74 -0.31 -2.63 -15.81
C LEU A 74 0.40 -3.83 -15.16
N GLU A 75 -0.24 -4.49 -14.20
CA GLU A 75 0.23 -5.72 -13.57
C GLU A 75 0.50 -6.79 -14.62
N ASN A 76 -0.45 -7.03 -15.53
CA ASN A 76 -0.30 -7.99 -16.62
C ASN A 76 0.84 -7.63 -17.59
N GLU A 77 0.98 -6.34 -17.92
CA GLU A 77 2.07 -5.85 -18.78
C GLU A 77 3.44 -6.10 -18.13
N VAL A 78 3.60 -5.71 -16.86
CA VAL A 78 4.84 -5.88 -16.09
C VAL A 78 5.16 -7.36 -15.85
N MET A 79 4.17 -8.19 -15.48
CA MET A 79 4.37 -9.63 -15.34
C MET A 79 4.89 -10.26 -16.62
N LYS A 80 4.28 -9.90 -17.75
CA LYS A 80 4.67 -10.44 -19.05
C LYS A 80 6.07 -9.96 -19.48
N SER A 81 6.39 -8.68 -19.29
CA SER A 81 7.68 -8.12 -19.71
C SER A 81 8.85 -8.69 -18.92
N LEU A 82 8.64 -8.95 -17.62
CA LEU A 82 9.66 -9.47 -16.71
C LEU A 82 9.65 -11.00 -16.58
N GLY A 83 8.66 -11.69 -17.16
CA GLY A 83 8.52 -13.14 -17.06
C GLY A 83 8.18 -13.60 -15.64
N LEU A 84 7.41 -12.80 -14.89
CA LEU A 84 7.06 -13.10 -13.51
C LEU A 84 6.01 -14.21 -13.41
N ARG A 85 6.15 -15.06 -12.40
CA ARG A 85 5.13 -16.05 -12.03
C ARG A 85 4.04 -15.46 -11.16
N GLU A 86 4.38 -14.54 -10.29
CA GLU A 86 3.43 -13.94 -9.35
C GLU A 86 3.87 -12.56 -8.85
N MET A 87 2.88 -11.72 -8.54
CA MET A 87 3.03 -10.55 -7.68
C MET A 87 2.30 -10.81 -6.36
N VAL A 88 2.97 -10.50 -5.25
CA VAL A 88 2.46 -10.73 -3.90
C VAL A 88 2.21 -9.39 -3.22
N MET A 89 1.04 -9.28 -2.60
CA MET A 89 0.61 -8.15 -1.77
C MET A 89 -0.31 -8.66 -0.65
N SER A 90 -0.76 -7.80 0.25
CA SER A 90 -1.71 -8.20 1.30
C SER A 90 -3.01 -8.75 0.69
N SER A 91 -3.67 -9.69 1.38
CA SER A 91 -4.86 -10.36 0.83
C SER A 91 -6.01 -9.40 0.57
N ASP A 92 -6.17 -8.39 1.42
CA ASP A 92 -7.27 -7.43 1.31
C ASP A 92 -7.04 -6.48 0.15
N LEU A 93 -5.79 -6.02 -0.05
CA LEU A 93 -5.43 -5.21 -1.20
C LEU A 93 -5.56 -5.99 -2.52
N SER A 94 -5.09 -7.24 -2.56
CA SER A 94 -5.22 -8.09 -3.75
C SER A 94 -6.68 -8.33 -4.14
N ARG A 95 -7.56 -8.55 -3.16
CA ARG A 95 -9.00 -8.69 -3.40
C ARG A 95 -9.61 -7.37 -3.87
N TYR A 96 -9.27 -6.26 -3.21
CA TYR A 96 -9.75 -4.93 -3.58
C TYR A 96 -9.40 -4.57 -5.02
N LEU A 97 -8.15 -4.76 -5.43
CA LEU A 97 -7.69 -4.42 -6.78
C LEU A 97 -8.30 -5.31 -7.86
N ARG A 98 -8.84 -6.48 -7.53
CA ARG A 98 -9.55 -7.38 -8.46
C ARG A 98 -11.05 -7.11 -8.51
N ASP A 99 -11.66 -6.85 -7.35
CA ASP A 99 -13.10 -6.62 -7.21
C ASP A 99 -13.36 -5.71 -5.98
N PRO A 100 -13.28 -4.38 -6.17
CA PRO A 100 -13.44 -3.42 -5.08
C PRO A 100 -14.79 -3.57 -4.37
N PHE A 101 -15.86 -3.80 -5.15
CA PHE A 101 -17.21 -3.99 -4.65
C PHE A 101 -17.28 -5.17 -3.68
N LYS A 102 -16.83 -6.36 -4.11
CA LYS A 102 -16.84 -7.54 -3.25
C LYS A 102 -15.95 -7.41 -2.01
N GLN A 103 -14.82 -6.71 -2.11
CA GLN A 103 -13.97 -6.50 -0.95
C GLN A 103 -14.64 -5.59 0.08
N LEU A 104 -15.24 -4.47 -0.35
CA LEU A 104 -15.92 -3.53 0.55
C LEU A 104 -17.17 -4.14 1.20
N LEU A 105 -17.90 -5.00 0.50
CA LEU A 105 -19.04 -5.74 1.09
C LEU A 105 -18.69 -6.56 2.34
N ARG A 106 -17.40 -6.92 2.52
CA ARG A 106 -16.95 -7.70 3.67
C ARG A 106 -17.04 -6.91 4.97
N GLU A 107 -16.86 -5.59 4.91
CA GLU A 107 -16.95 -4.69 6.08
C GLU A 107 -18.38 -4.67 6.66
N LEU A 108 -19.38 -4.96 5.82
CA LEU A 108 -20.80 -5.00 6.21
C LEU A 108 -21.25 -6.35 6.75
N TRP A 109 -20.38 -7.37 6.77
CA TRP A 109 -20.77 -8.71 7.22
C TRP A 109 -21.14 -8.73 8.70
N ASP A 110 -20.19 -8.33 9.57
CA ASP A 110 -20.41 -8.36 11.02
C ASP A 110 -21.47 -7.34 11.47
N PRO A 111 -21.45 -6.06 11.02
CA PRO A 111 -22.46 -5.08 11.42
C PRO A 111 -23.89 -5.51 11.05
N LEU A 112 -24.11 -6.08 9.86
CA LEU A 112 -25.45 -6.53 9.46
C LEU A 112 -25.91 -7.74 10.29
N PHE A 113 -24.99 -8.63 10.65
CA PHE A 113 -25.32 -9.71 11.60
C PHE A 113 -25.64 -9.18 12.99
N GLU A 114 -24.94 -8.15 13.49
CA GLU A 114 -25.27 -7.53 14.78
C GLU A 114 -26.66 -6.87 14.76
N LEU A 115 -27.07 -6.28 13.64
CA LEU A 115 -28.42 -5.78 13.44
C LEU A 115 -29.45 -6.93 13.45
N LEU A 116 -29.23 -7.98 12.66
CA LEU A 116 -30.14 -9.15 12.63
C LEU A 116 -30.27 -9.86 13.97
N LYS A 117 -29.19 -9.89 14.77
CA LYS A 117 -29.17 -10.46 16.12
C LYS A 117 -29.91 -9.60 17.14
N GLY A 118 -30.25 -8.35 16.81
CA GLY A 118 -30.78 -7.36 17.75
C GLY A 118 -29.76 -6.91 18.79
N THR A 119 -28.46 -7.00 18.45
CA THR A 119 -27.39 -6.34 19.22
C THR A 119 -27.41 -4.85 18.95
N LEU A 120 -27.60 -4.47 17.68
CA LEU A 120 -28.04 -3.12 17.29
C LEU A 120 -29.56 -3.10 17.32
N GLU A 121 -30.14 -2.11 17.99
CA GLU A 121 -31.58 -2.05 18.26
C GLU A 121 -32.39 -1.50 17.08
N SER A 122 -31.74 -0.77 16.17
CA SER A 122 -32.42 -0.16 15.03
C SER A 122 -31.54 -0.04 13.77
N PRO A 123 -32.14 0.11 12.58
CA PRO A 123 -31.42 0.45 11.34
C PRO A 123 -30.50 1.66 11.49
N GLU A 124 -30.92 2.68 12.24
CA GLU A 124 -30.14 3.91 12.47
C GLU A 124 -28.87 3.65 13.29
N GLU A 125 -28.90 2.71 14.24
CA GLU A 125 -27.71 2.28 15.00
C GLU A 125 -26.70 1.51 14.12
N PHE A 126 -27.14 0.95 13.00
CA PHE A 126 -26.28 0.29 12.01
C PHE A 126 -25.62 1.30 11.07
N GLU A 127 -26.34 2.33 10.62
CA GLU A 127 -25.88 3.23 9.55
C GLU A 127 -24.54 3.88 9.82
N ALA A 128 -24.39 4.56 10.97
CA ALA A 128 -23.19 5.32 11.29
C ALA A 128 -21.91 4.44 11.36
N PRO A 129 -21.84 3.37 12.17
CA PRO A 129 -20.64 2.55 12.26
C PRO A 129 -20.37 1.76 10.96
N ALA A 130 -21.42 1.32 10.25
CA ALA A 130 -21.24 0.62 8.98
C ALA A 130 -20.68 1.56 7.89
N LYS A 131 -21.16 2.80 7.85
CA LYS A 131 -20.65 3.82 6.93
C LYS A 131 -19.21 4.19 7.25
N GLU A 132 -18.88 4.43 8.51
CA GLU A 132 -17.51 4.73 8.96
C GLU A 132 -16.55 3.60 8.56
N ALA A 133 -16.91 2.34 8.84
CA ALA A 133 -16.10 1.18 8.44
C ALA A 133 -15.89 1.09 6.93
N LEU A 134 -16.91 1.39 6.11
CA LEU A 134 -16.80 1.43 4.66
C LEU A 134 -15.89 2.55 4.16
N GLU A 135 -16.04 3.75 4.71
CA GLU A 135 -15.24 4.92 4.33
C GLU A 135 -13.77 4.68 4.68
N ASP A 136 -13.48 4.21 5.89
CA ASP A 136 -12.13 3.85 6.34
C ASP A 136 -11.51 2.76 5.47
N ALA A 137 -12.26 1.69 5.17
CA ALA A 137 -11.79 0.61 4.32
C ALA A 137 -11.52 1.09 2.88
N PHE A 138 -12.41 1.91 2.33
CA PHE A 138 -12.24 2.50 1.00
C PHE A 138 -10.99 3.39 0.96
N ASP A 139 -10.89 4.37 1.85
CA ASP A 139 -9.84 5.38 1.82
C ASP A 139 -8.46 4.71 1.99
N ARG A 140 -8.36 3.74 2.93
CA ARG A 140 -7.13 2.94 3.11
C ARG A 140 -6.78 2.12 1.87
N LEU A 141 -7.71 1.32 1.34
CA LEU A 141 -7.43 0.38 0.25
C LEU A 141 -7.20 1.10 -1.09
N TYR A 142 -7.90 2.20 -1.33
CA TYR A 142 -7.72 3.02 -2.53
C TYR A 142 -6.32 3.63 -2.57
N VAL A 143 -5.87 4.21 -1.45
CA VAL A 143 -4.51 4.78 -1.35
C VAL A 143 -3.45 3.71 -1.57
N LEU A 144 -3.55 2.59 -0.87
CA LEU A 144 -2.61 1.47 -1.04
C LEU A 144 -2.62 0.93 -2.47
N GLY A 145 -3.80 0.81 -3.10
CA GLY A 145 -3.91 0.36 -4.49
C GLY A 145 -3.29 1.34 -5.47
N TYR A 146 -3.50 2.64 -5.24
CA TYR A 146 -2.91 3.69 -6.05
C TYR A 146 -1.38 3.73 -5.89
N GLU A 147 -0.86 3.55 -4.67
CA GLU A 147 0.57 3.36 -4.41
C GLU A 147 1.16 2.20 -5.21
N LYS A 148 0.51 1.03 -5.22
CA LYS A 148 0.98 -0.12 -6.01
C LYS A 148 0.96 0.16 -7.49
N TRP A 149 -0.09 0.82 -7.97
CA TRP A 149 -0.14 1.26 -9.35
C TRP A 149 1.04 2.19 -9.70
N VAL A 150 1.38 3.15 -8.84
CA VAL A 150 2.54 4.04 -9.02
C VAL A 150 3.84 3.25 -9.03
N GLN A 151 4.05 2.33 -8.09
CA GLN A 151 5.24 1.50 -8.00
C GLN A 151 5.42 0.62 -9.24
N LEU A 152 4.35 0.00 -9.75
CA LEU A 152 4.38 -0.76 -11.00
C LEU A 152 4.68 0.15 -12.21
N SER A 153 4.16 1.37 -12.19
CA SER A 153 4.37 2.31 -13.29
C SER A 153 5.83 2.78 -13.32
N LEU A 154 6.45 2.94 -12.15
CA LEU A 154 7.89 3.17 -12.02
C LEU A 154 8.70 2.03 -12.63
N ILE A 155 8.37 0.77 -12.32
CA ILE A 155 9.04 -0.41 -12.91
C ILE A 155 8.92 -0.39 -14.44
N GLN A 156 7.73 -0.09 -14.97
CA GLN A 156 7.50 0.03 -16.41
C GLN A 156 8.35 1.15 -17.04
N SER A 157 8.42 2.33 -16.39
CA SER A 157 9.22 3.47 -16.86
C SER A 157 10.71 3.21 -16.86
N LEU A 158 11.19 2.40 -15.92
CA LEU A 158 12.59 1.99 -15.87
C LEU A 158 12.95 1.02 -17.00
N HIS A 159 11.98 0.60 -17.82
CA HIS A 159 12.15 -0.45 -18.82
C HIS A 159 12.84 -1.67 -18.20
N ALA A 160 12.29 -2.12 -17.06
CA ALA A 160 12.89 -3.21 -16.32
C ALA A 160 12.90 -4.51 -17.16
N ASP A 161 14.03 -5.22 -17.17
CA ASP A 161 14.19 -6.46 -17.94
C ASP A 161 14.59 -7.69 -17.12
N ARG A 162 14.95 -7.50 -15.85
CA ARG A 162 15.26 -8.57 -14.90
C ARG A 162 14.86 -8.15 -13.50
N VAL A 163 14.53 -9.14 -12.68
CA VAL A 163 14.23 -8.98 -11.25
C VAL A 163 15.18 -9.84 -10.43
N PHE A 164 15.58 -9.31 -9.28
CA PHE A 164 16.37 -10.00 -8.27
C PHE A 164 15.72 -9.83 -6.90
N GLU A 165 15.95 -10.79 -6.02
CA GLU A 165 15.55 -10.74 -4.62
C GLU A 165 16.76 -11.01 -3.71
N VAL A 166 16.68 -10.54 -2.47
CA VAL A 166 17.65 -10.88 -1.43
C VAL A 166 17.03 -11.99 -0.58
N PRO A 167 17.55 -13.24 -0.61
CA PRO A 167 16.89 -14.40 0.00
C PRO A 167 17.06 -14.44 1.51
N LEU A 168 16.42 -13.50 2.20
CA LEU A 168 16.57 -13.31 3.63
C LEU A 168 15.64 -14.26 4.42
N ALA A 169 16.24 -15.15 5.22
CA ALA A 169 15.47 -16.06 6.06
C ALA A 169 14.67 -15.28 7.12
N THR A 170 13.39 -15.61 7.28
CA THR A 170 12.55 -15.04 8.35
C THR A 170 12.83 -15.80 9.66
N PRO A 171 13.40 -15.16 10.69
CA PRO A 171 13.72 -15.84 11.93
C PRO A 171 12.46 -16.22 12.70
N THR A 172 12.54 -17.34 13.41
CA THR A 172 11.53 -17.71 14.40
C THR A 172 11.56 -16.79 15.61
N SER A 173 10.45 -16.69 16.35
CA SER A 173 10.39 -15.92 17.60
C SER A 173 11.48 -16.32 18.61
N LYS A 174 11.87 -17.60 18.64
CA LYS A 174 12.96 -18.08 19.49
C LYS A 174 14.32 -17.54 19.06
N GLN A 175 14.57 -17.43 17.76
CA GLN A 175 15.81 -16.84 17.23
C GLN A 175 15.86 -15.34 17.52
N PHE A 176 14.73 -14.63 17.44
CA PHE A 176 14.66 -13.24 17.86
C PHE A 176 15.01 -13.06 19.35
N ILE A 177 14.41 -13.85 20.24
CA ILE A 177 14.64 -13.73 21.70
C ILE A 177 16.07 -14.08 22.09
N LYS A 178 16.67 -15.09 21.43
CA LYS A 178 18.03 -15.56 21.75
C LYS A 178 19.13 -14.78 21.05
N HIS A 179 18.79 -13.81 20.20
CA HIS A 179 19.77 -13.04 19.46
C HIS A 179 20.61 -12.20 20.44
N ARG A 180 21.94 -12.27 20.30
CA ARG A 180 22.86 -11.40 21.04
C ARG A 180 23.11 -10.16 20.19
N PRO A 181 22.95 -8.94 20.74
CA PRO A 181 23.12 -7.69 20.01
C PRO A 181 24.45 -7.58 19.24
N ASP A 182 25.53 -8.15 19.78
CA ASP A 182 26.87 -8.09 19.15
C ASP A 182 27.05 -9.09 17.99
N THR A 183 26.04 -9.90 17.67
CA THR A 183 26.14 -10.89 16.59
C THR A 183 26.00 -10.20 15.24
N VAL A 184 27.06 -10.20 14.46
CA VAL A 184 27.07 -9.69 13.08
C VAL A 184 26.61 -10.79 12.13
N HIS A 185 25.66 -10.47 11.27
CA HIS A 185 25.12 -11.37 10.24
C HIS A 185 25.57 -10.95 8.85
N SER A 186 25.83 -11.93 7.99
CA SER A 186 26.05 -11.65 6.56
C SER A 186 24.71 -11.68 5.84
N ILE A 187 24.43 -10.62 5.09
CA ILE A 187 23.28 -10.60 4.17
C ILE A 187 23.67 -11.37 2.91
N PRO A 188 22.82 -12.29 2.42
CA PRO A 188 23.10 -13.01 1.17
C PRO A 188 23.13 -12.04 -0.02
N PRO A 189 23.91 -12.35 -1.08
CA PRO A 189 23.88 -11.56 -2.30
C PRO A 189 22.51 -11.69 -2.99
N PRO A 190 22.10 -10.71 -3.81
CA PRO A 190 20.88 -10.80 -4.57
C PRO A 190 20.94 -11.92 -5.62
N GLU A 191 19.82 -12.61 -5.82
CA GLU A 191 19.68 -13.67 -6.82
C GLU A 191 18.51 -13.40 -7.78
N PRO A 192 18.55 -13.90 -9.03
CA PRO A 192 17.44 -13.73 -9.97
C PRO A 192 16.12 -14.27 -9.40
N SER A 193 15.05 -13.48 -9.53
CA SER A 193 13.71 -13.85 -9.07
C SER A 193 12.70 -13.77 -10.21
N ASP A 194 11.64 -14.56 -10.09
CA ASP A 194 10.46 -14.51 -10.96
C ASP A 194 9.23 -13.94 -10.22
N ARG A 195 9.46 -13.21 -9.12
CA ARG A 195 8.40 -12.64 -8.27
C ARG A 195 8.66 -11.19 -7.94
N LEU A 196 7.58 -10.44 -7.72
CA LEU A 196 7.61 -9.15 -7.02
C LEU A 196 6.81 -9.30 -5.73
N VAL A 197 7.41 -8.92 -4.60
CA VAL A 197 6.77 -9.04 -3.29
C VAL A 197 6.68 -7.66 -2.68
N PHE A 198 5.46 -7.14 -2.53
CA PHE A 198 5.19 -5.83 -1.95
C PHE A 198 4.80 -5.95 -0.47
N ASP A 199 5.02 -4.86 0.29
CA ASP A 199 4.56 -4.69 1.67
C ASP A 199 5.06 -5.76 2.64
N VAL A 200 6.32 -6.14 2.47
CA VAL A 200 6.95 -7.15 3.30
C VAL A 200 7.45 -6.52 4.59
N ILE A 201 6.51 -6.08 5.45
CA ILE A 201 6.85 -5.71 6.84
C ILE A 201 7.08 -6.99 7.63
N ARG A 202 8.24 -7.61 7.40
CA ARG A 202 8.72 -8.69 8.25
C ARG A 202 9.42 -8.06 9.44
N ARG A 203 9.21 -8.63 10.64
CA ARG A 203 10.29 -8.61 11.63
C ARG A 203 11.46 -9.34 10.96
N ALA A 204 12.35 -8.58 10.35
CA ALA A 204 13.46 -9.08 9.58
C ALA A 204 14.76 -8.81 10.36
N PRO A 205 15.75 -9.70 10.25
CA PRO A 205 17.12 -9.46 10.69
C PRO A 205 17.63 -8.10 10.26
N ALA A 206 17.49 -7.81 8.98
CA ALA A 206 17.91 -6.59 8.31
C ALA A 206 16.83 -6.15 7.33
N LEU A 207 16.85 -4.87 6.98
CA LEU A 207 16.07 -4.32 5.90
C LEU A 207 16.86 -4.48 4.60
N VAL A 208 16.21 -5.12 3.63
CA VAL A 208 16.73 -5.35 2.27
C VAL A 208 15.68 -4.85 1.29
N PRO A 209 16.01 -4.64 0.01
CA PRO A 209 15.01 -4.28 -0.98
C PRO A 209 13.90 -5.33 -1.03
N ASP A 210 12.66 -4.89 -1.20
CA ASP A 210 11.53 -5.79 -1.48
C ASP A 210 11.78 -6.56 -2.79
N PHE A 211 12.40 -5.87 -3.75
CA PHE A 211 12.94 -6.43 -4.98
C PHE A 211 13.95 -5.44 -5.60
N ILE A 212 14.78 -5.97 -6.49
CA ILE A 212 15.71 -5.18 -7.30
C ILE A 212 15.41 -5.42 -8.76
N VAL A 213 15.34 -4.37 -9.57
CA VAL A 213 15.13 -4.48 -11.03
C VAL A 213 16.35 -4.00 -11.79
N ARG A 214 16.67 -4.64 -12.91
CA ARG A 214 17.63 -4.08 -13.87
C ARG A 214 16.88 -3.15 -14.83
N SER A 215 17.24 -1.87 -14.81
CA SER A 215 16.68 -0.86 -15.71
C SER A 215 17.45 -0.81 -17.02
N GLN A 216 16.77 -1.05 -18.15
CA GLN A 216 17.37 -0.82 -19.47
C GLN A 216 17.58 0.66 -19.75
N LEU A 217 16.70 1.51 -19.23
CA LEU A 217 16.79 2.96 -19.42
C LEU A 217 18.08 3.53 -18.81
N LEU A 218 18.42 3.07 -17.61
CA LEU A 218 19.60 3.56 -16.87
C LEU A 218 20.86 2.74 -17.14
N GLY A 219 20.72 1.50 -17.61
CA GLY A 219 21.82 0.54 -17.66
C GLY A 219 22.29 0.08 -16.28
N ARG A 220 21.47 0.28 -15.23
CA ARG A 220 21.78 0.07 -13.81
C ARG A 220 20.74 -0.80 -13.12
N HIS A 221 21.04 -1.20 -11.89
CA HIS A 221 20.09 -1.86 -10.99
C HIS A 221 19.41 -0.83 -10.11
N VAL A 222 18.13 -1.05 -9.80
CA VAL A 222 17.31 -0.22 -8.93
C VAL A 222 16.67 -1.11 -7.87
N GLY A 223 17.17 -1.03 -6.64
CA GLY A 223 16.56 -1.61 -5.45
C GLY A 223 15.39 -0.75 -4.99
N ILE A 224 14.26 -1.39 -4.72
CA ILE A 224 13.01 -0.73 -4.35
C ILE A 224 12.57 -1.27 -2.99
N ILE A 225 12.27 -0.37 -2.07
CA ILE A 225 11.64 -0.67 -0.79
C ILE A 225 10.30 0.03 -0.76
N THR A 226 9.26 -0.73 -0.49
CA THR A 226 7.87 -0.27 -0.47
C THR A 226 7.29 -0.19 0.94
N ALA A 227 8.03 -0.69 1.94
CA ALA A 227 7.72 -0.49 3.35
C ALA A 227 9.00 -0.38 4.19
N VAL A 228 9.17 0.72 4.92
CA VAL A 228 10.34 0.93 5.78
C VAL A 228 10.08 0.31 7.16
N GLY A 229 10.62 -0.89 7.36
CA GLY A 229 10.57 -1.61 8.63
C GLY A 229 11.75 -1.31 9.56
N LYS A 230 11.68 -1.83 10.79
CA LYS A 230 12.81 -1.84 11.73
C LYS A 230 13.65 -3.10 11.54
N ALA A 231 14.93 -2.92 11.25
CA ALA A 231 15.92 -3.98 11.34
C ALA A 231 16.37 -4.20 12.80
N ILE A 232 16.65 -5.44 13.17
CA ILE A 232 16.89 -5.83 14.57
C ILE A 232 18.32 -6.34 14.78
N TRP A 233 18.96 -6.86 13.74
CA TRP A 233 20.29 -7.44 13.80
C TRP A 233 21.30 -6.54 13.09
N LYS A 234 22.56 -6.66 13.50
CA LYS A 234 23.69 -5.98 12.87
C LYS A 234 24.17 -6.74 11.64
N ALA A 235 24.47 -6.04 10.56
CA ALA A 235 24.97 -6.60 9.32
C ALA A 235 26.50 -6.37 9.18
N GLY A 236 27.19 -7.32 8.55
CA GLY A 236 28.65 -7.26 8.38
C GLY A 236 29.11 -6.74 7.03
N ASN A 237 28.23 -6.71 6.04
CA ASN A 237 28.55 -6.44 4.64
C ASN A 237 27.90 -5.15 4.13
N HIS A 238 28.17 -4.05 4.81
CA HIS A 238 27.88 -2.72 4.32
C HIS A 238 28.74 -2.43 3.08
N SER A 239 28.14 -1.97 1.98
CA SER A 239 28.91 -1.56 0.80
C SER A 239 29.66 -0.26 1.09
N ASP A 240 30.98 -0.26 0.85
CA ASP A 240 31.84 0.94 0.97
C ASP A 240 31.59 1.96 -0.15
N ARG A 241 30.82 1.59 -1.19
CA ARG A 241 30.42 2.50 -2.28
C ARG A 241 29.17 3.31 -1.96
N ARG A 242 28.50 2.96 -0.86
CA ARG A 242 27.25 3.60 -0.40
C ARG A 242 27.52 4.47 0.82
N GLU A 243 26.73 5.53 0.95
CA GLU A 243 26.72 6.35 2.16
C GLU A 243 25.75 5.75 3.19
N TRP A 244 26.19 5.64 4.44
CA TRP A 244 25.42 5.05 5.53
C TRP A 244 25.17 6.09 6.61
N LEU A 245 23.90 6.29 6.95
CA LEU A 245 23.43 7.17 8.01
C LEU A 245 23.38 6.38 9.32
N ASP A 246 23.85 6.98 10.41
CA ASP A 246 23.75 6.38 11.74
C ASP A 246 22.32 6.54 12.29
N LEU A 247 21.70 5.43 12.69
CA LEU A 247 20.33 5.45 13.21
C LEU A 247 20.24 6.16 14.56
N ALA A 248 21.29 6.13 15.39
CA ALA A 248 21.30 6.85 16.66
C ALA A 248 21.31 8.36 16.44
N ASP A 249 22.05 8.83 15.44
CA ASP A 249 22.05 10.25 15.05
C ASP A 249 20.69 10.66 14.49
N LEU A 250 20.10 9.85 13.62
CA LEU A 250 18.76 10.11 13.09
C LEU A 250 17.70 10.18 14.19
N VAL A 251 17.73 9.27 15.15
CA VAL A 251 16.82 9.27 16.31
C VAL A 251 17.10 10.46 17.24
N GLY A 252 18.37 10.83 17.44
CA GLY A 252 18.76 11.96 18.28
C GLY A 252 18.35 13.32 17.70
N GLU A 253 18.52 13.51 16.39
CA GLU A 253 18.24 14.77 15.70
C GLU A 253 16.77 14.94 15.34
N PHE A 254 16.12 13.88 14.85
CA PHE A 254 14.76 13.95 14.30
C PHE A 254 13.70 13.24 15.17
N GLY A 255 14.11 12.54 16.23
CA GLY A 255 13.24 11.76 17.10
C GLY A 255 12.90 10.38 16.52
N LEU A 256 11.90 9.72 17.11
CA LEU A 256 11.29 8.50 16.53
C LEU A 256 10.47 8.90 15.30
N VAL A 257 11.13 9.29 14.22
CA VAL A 257 10.47 9.54 12.95
C VAL A 257 9.98 8.21 12.41
N GLU A 258 8.66 8.06 12.29
CA GLU A 258 8.09 7.02 11.45
C GLU A 258 8.38 7.41 9.99
N LEU A 259 9.49 6.89 9.48
CA LEU A 259 9.82 6.92 8.08
C LEU A 259 8.87 5.96 7.38
N ASN A 260 7.87 6.48 6.67
CA ASN A 260 6.94 5.64 5.93
C ASN A 260 6.56 6.28 4.58
N PRO A 261 7.54 6.61 3.71
CA PRO A 261 7.25 7.00 2.35
C PRO A 261 6.75 5.79 1.55
N SER A 262 5.97 6.03 0.49
CA SER A 262 5.48 4.95 -0.37
C SER A 262 6.60 4.13 -1.02
N ALA A 263 7.77 4.72 -1.31
CA ALA A 263 8.96 3.95 -1.67
C ALA A 263 10.31 4.68 -1.43
N LEU A 264 11.36 3.90 -1.20
CA LEU A 264 12.76 4.32 -1.27
C LEU A 264 13.47 3.60 -2.41
N LEU A 265 14.27 4.35 -3.17
CA LEU A 265 14.98 3.84 -4.34
C LEU A 265 16.50 3.90 -4.13
N TYR A 266 17.18 2.82 -4.53
CA TYR A 266 18.63 2.64 -4.43
C TYR A 266 19.16 2.22 -5.80
N ILE A 267 20.09 2.96 -6.37
CA ILE A 267 20.57 2.77 -7.73
C ILE A 267 22.08 2.46 -7.71
N ASP A 268 22.49 1.35 -8.32
CA ASP A 268 23.90 1.00 -8.48
C ASP A 268 24.15 0.22 -9.77
N ASP A 269 25.38 0.29 -10.29
CA ASP A 269 25.83 -0.55 -11.40
C ASP A 269 25.93 -2.02 -10.96
N ASN A 270 26.35 -2.26 -9.71
CA ASN A 270 26.54 -3.59 -9.14
C ASN A 270 25.37 -3.97 -8.23
N VAL A 271 24.72 -5.10 -8.54
CA VAL A 271 23.55 -5.58 -7.80
C VAL A 271 23.88 -5.89 -6.33
N ASP A 272 25.09 -6.37 -6.03
CA ASP A 272 25.51 -6.74 -4.66
C ASP A 272 25.56 -5.53 -3.73
N ASP A 273 25.82 -4.33 -4.26
CA ASP A 273 25.84 -3.08 -3.49
C ASP A 273 24.44 -2.63 -3.06
N LEU A 274 23.38 -3.29 -3.55
CA LEU A 274 21.98 -3.06 -3.20
C LEU A 274 21.42 -4.11 -2.21
N ALA A 275 22.22 -5.09 -1.80
CA ALA A 275 21.73 -6.23 -1.00
C ALA A 275 21.21 -5.83 0.40
N LEU A 276 21.77 -4.77 0.99
CA LEU A 276 21.45 -4.30 2.33
C LEU A 276 21.00 -2.84 2.27
N VAL A 277 19.92 -2.54 2.98
CA VAL A 277 19.39 -1.18 3.11
C VAL A 277 19.59 -0.68 4.52
N ALA A 278 19.18 -1.45 5.53
CA ALA A 278 19.34 -1.03 6.92
C ALA A 278 19.60 -2.23 7.81
N ASP A 279 20.36 -2.00 8.87
CA ASP A 279 20.54 -2.93 9.97
C ASP A 279 20.13 -2.26 11.29
N SER A 280 20.45 -2.85 12.44
CA SER A 280 20.11 -2.26 13.73
C SER A 280 20.80 -0.94 14.06
N GLU A 281 21.85 -0.56 13.33
CA GLU A 281 22.69 0.61 13.61
C GLU A 281 22.69 1.63 12.48
N LYS A 282 22.53 1.21 11.23
CA LYS A 282 22.73 2.04 10.06
C LYS A 282 21.60 1.91 9.05
N LEU A 283 21.38 3.00 8.32
CA LEU A 283 20.48 3.08 7.17
C LEU A 283 21.24 3.61 5.97
N CYS A 284 21.26 2.86 4.88
CA CYS A 284 21.80 3.32 3.61
C CYS A 284 21.01 4.55 3.15
N ARG A 285 21.74 5.60 2.81
CA ARG A 285 21.17 6.81 2.20
C ARG A 285 20.48 6.41 0.88
N PRO A 286 19.19 6.71 0.70
CA PRO A 286 18.48 6.43 -0.55
C PRO A 286 18.94 7.38 -1.65
N ASP A 287 18.85 6.93 -2.89
CA ASP A 287 19.08 7.79 -4.05
C ASP A 287 17.87 8.68 -4.30
N ALA A 288 16.66 8.13 -4.21
CA ALA A 288 15.43 8.89 -4.31
C ALA A 288 14.39 8.42 -3.29
N LEU A 289 13.56 9.35 -2.86
CA LEU A 289 12.34 9.06 -2.09
C LEU A 289 11.14 9.27 -3.00
N VAL A 290 10.20 8.33 -3.02
CA VAL A 290 8.92 8.46 -3.72
C VAL A 290 7.80 8.37 -2.70
N ASP A 291 6.87 9.31 -2.77
CA ASP A 291 5.68 9.28 -1.94
C ASP A 291 4.44 9.55 -2.79
N VAL A 292 3.32 8.98 -2.40
CA VAL A 292 2.06 9.05 -3.14
C VAL A 292 1.00 9.66 -2.25
N THR A 293 0.19 10.55 -2.83
CA THR A 293 -0.90 11.19 -2.11
C THR A 293 -2.13 11.41 -2.99
N HIS A 294 -3.24 11.71 -2.34
CA HIS A 294 -4.54 11.95 -2.95
C HIS A 294 -5.17 13.24 -2.44
N ILE A 295 -4.34 14.19 -1.99
CA ILE A 295 -4.79 15.51 -1.53
C ILE A 295 -5.52 16.23 -2.67
N GLN A 296 -6.80 16.53 -2.44
CA GLN A 296 -7.63 17.31 -3.34
C GLN A 296 -7.51 18.81 -3.08
N ASP A 297 -7.57 19.20 -1.81
CA ASP A 297 -7.44 20.58 -1.36
C ASP A 297 -6.11 20.80 -0.65
N TRP A 298 -5.22 21.54 -1.30
CA TRP A 298 -3.89 21.87 -0.77
C TRP A 298 -3.91 23.04 0.24
N ALA A 299 -5.06 23.70 0.42
CA ALA A 299 -5.23 24.74 1.44
C ALA A 299 -5.58 24.17 2.82
N ASP A 300 -5.93 22.88 2.90
CA ASP A 300 -6.31 22.22 4.14
C ASP A 300 -5.12 21.97 5.08
N GLU A 301 -5.39 21.93 6.38
CA GLU A 301 -4.40 21.66 7.43
C GLU A 301 -3.77 20.28 7.25
N SER A 302 -4.54 19.30 6.80
CA SER A 302 -4.07 17.95 6.47
C SER A 302 -2.97 17.96 5.39
N ALA A 303 -3.09 18.84 4.38
CA ALA A 303 -2.10 18.99 3.32
C ALA A 303 -0.81 19.66 3.85
N ALA A 304 -0.96 20.65 4.74
CA ALA A 304 0.18 21.29 5.39
C ALA A 304 0.96 20.31 6.30
N GLU A 305 0.24 19.48 7.07
CA GLU A 305 0.85 18.43 7.88
C GLU A 305 1.56 17.38 7.02
N TYR A 306 0.93 16.93 5.95
CA TYR A 306 1.54 16.03 4.98
C TYR A 306 2.86 16.59 4.42
N LEU A 307 2.86 17.85 3.98
CA LEU A 307 4.08 18.49 3.47
C LEU A 307 5.17 18.62 4.54
N ARG A 308 4.80 18.90 5.81
CA ARG A 308 5.75 18.91 6.93
C ARG A 308 6.40 17.55 7.11
N LYS A 309 5.62 16.47 7.03
CA LYS A 309 6.09 15.08 7.11
C LYS A 309 7.08 14.75 5.97
N VAL A 310 6.71 15.07 4.73
CA VAL A 310 7.59 14.84 3.56
C VAL A 310 8.90 15.62 3.68
N ARG A 311 8.86 16.89 4.12
CA ARG A 311 10.08 17.69 4.35
C ARG A 311 10.96 17.11 5.45
N LEU A 312 10.36 16.59 6.52
CA LEU A 312 11.09 15.91 7.59
C LEU A 312 11.83 14.68 7.03
N TRP A 313 11.14 13.82 6.28
CA TRP A 313 11.76 12.65 5.64
C TRP A 313 12.88 13.03 4.68
N HIS A 314 12.66 14.05 3.84
CA HIS A 314 13.67 14.57 2.93
C HIS A 314 14.92 15.05 3.70
N THR A 315 14.73 15.80 4.78
CA THR A 315 15.82 16.34 5.58
C THR A 315 16.59 15.26 6.33
N ALA A 316 15.87 14.26 6.87
CA ALA A 316 16.46 13.15 7.61
C ALA A 316 17.25 12.20 6.69
N LEU A 317 16.66 11.81 5.56
CA LEU A 317 17.25 10.80 4.66
C LEU A 317 18.16 11.39 3.59
N LYS A 318 18.04 12.68 3.30
CA LYS A 318 18.86 13.44 2.36
C LYS A 318 18.99 12.74 0.99
N PRO A 319 17.92 12.29 0.33
CA PRO A 319 18.05 11.53 -0.92
C PRO A 319 18.88 12.29 -1.98
N THR A 320 19.81 11.59 -2.66
CA THR A 320 20.80 12.22 -3.55
C THR A 320 20.15 12.91 -4.77
N MET A 321 19.04 12.36 -5.25
CA MET A 321 18.25 12.85 -6.38
C MET A 321 16.97 13.60 -5.94
N GLY A 322 16.71 13.68 -4.64
CA GLY A 322 15.56 14.36 -4.09
C GLY A 322 14.36 13.47 -3.79
N THR A 323 13.25 14.13 -3.49
CA THR A 323 11.99 13.54 -3.06
C THR A 323 10.91 13.84 -4.09
N PHE A 324 10.22 12.80 -4.55
CA PHE A 324 9.20 12.88 -5.59
C PHE A 324 7.83 12.52 -4.99
N VAL A 325 6.94 13.51 -4.92
CA VAL A 325 5.57 13.34 -4.48
C VAL A 325 4.65 13.27 -5.69
N MET A 326 3.90 12.18 -5.79
CA MET A 326 2.96 11.90 -6.87
C MET A 326 1.54 12.04 -6.34
N ASN A 327 0.86 13.12 -6.71
CA ASN A 327 -0.52 13.37 -6.29
C ASN A 327 -1.51 12.94 -7.38
N ARG A 328 -2.59 12.25 -6.98
CA ARG A 328 -3.66 11.87 -7.93
C ARG A 328 -4.39 13.07 -8.54
N HIS A 329 -4.51 14.14 -7.77
CA HIS A 329 -5.26 15.34 -8.11
C HIS A 329 -4.34 16.47 -8.58
N PRO A 330 -4.88 17.52 -9.24
CA PRO A 330 -4.10 18.69 -9.62
C PRO A 330 -3.29 19.26 -8.46
N VAL A 331 -2.05 19.67 -8.75
CA VAL A 331 -1.14 20.31 -7.80
C VAL A 331 -1.07 21.80 -8.16
N PRO A 332 -1.19 22.71 -7.17
CA PRO A 332 -1.00 24.15 -7.38
C PRO A 332 0.33 24.48 -8.08
N ASN A 333 0.32 25.47 -8.97
CA ASN A 333 1.47 25.80 -9.80
C ASN A 333 2.70 26.21 -8.99
N ASP A 334 2.52 26.87 -7.84
CA ASP A 334 3.59 27.25 -6.91
C ASP A 334 4.26 26.03 -6.26
N LEU A 335 3.49 25.00 -5.91
CA LEU A 335 4.01 23.73 -5.42
C LEU A 335 4.65 22.89 -6.53
N ALA A 336 4.09 22.92 -7.74
CA ALA A 336 4.61 22.17 -8.89
C ALA A 336 5.88 22.81 -9.50
N ALA A 337 5.95 24.14 -9.56
CA ALA A 337 7.11 24.88 -10.08
C ALA A 337 8.23 25.01 -9.05
N GLY A 338 7.90 24.94 -7.75
CA GLY A 338 8.86 24.96 -6.68
C GLY A 338 9.57 23.62 -6.52
N THR A 339 10.70 23.43 -7.21
CA THR A 339 11.74 22.49 -6.75
C THR A 339 12.36 23.04 -5.47
N ASN A 340 11.58 23.11 -4.40
CA ASN A 340 12.00 23.66 -3.12
C ASN A 340 12.98 22.68 -2.49
N ASN A 341 14.27 22.95 -2.64
CA ASN A 341 15.37 22.19 -2.02
C ASN A 341 15.35 20.69 -2.34
N GLY A 342 15.03 20.30 -3.59
CA GLY A 342 15.03 18.88 -4.00
C GLY A 342 13.73 18.12 -3.69
N LEU A 343 12.63 18.83 -3.37
CA LEU A 343 11.28 18.25 -3.38
C LEU A 343 10.59 18.55 -4.73
N HIS A 344 10.03 17.52 -5.34
CA HIS A 344 9.34 17.56 -6.63
C HIS A 344 7.91 17.06 -6.43
N ILE A 345 6.91 17.91 -6.62
CA ILE A 345 5.50 17.53 -6.46
C ILE A 345 4.82 17.62 -7.81
N SER A 346 4.18 16.54 -8.24
CA SER A 346 3.55 16.47 -9.56
C SER A 346 2.21 15.77 -9.49
N LYS A 347 1.31 16.19 -10.41
CA LYS A 347 0.10 15.42 -10.67
C LYS A 347 0.48 14.17 -11.44
N LEU A 348 0.11 13.02 -10.92
CA LEU A 348 0.13 11.76 -11.64
C LEU A 348 -1.31 11.27 -11.78
N GLY A 349 -1.77 11.10 -13.01
CA GLY A 349 -3.08 10.53 -13.30
C GLY A 349 -2.91 9.31 -14.19
N PHE A 350 -3.94 8.47 -14.25
CA PHE A 350 -3.90 7.24 -15.05
C PHE A 350 -3.67 7.49 -16.56
N GLU A 351 -4.06 8.66 -17.06
CA GLU A 351 -3.95 9.04 -18.49
C GLU A 351 -2.67 9.83 -18.82
N SER A 352 -2.02 10.43 -17.82
CA SER A 352 -0.88 11.33 -17.99
C SER A 352 0.32 10.78 -17.26
N PHE A 353 0.64 9.51 -17.50
CA PHE A 353 1.79 8.85 -16.90
C PHE A 353 3.08 9.41 -17.50
N ARG A 354 3.61 10.46 -16.87
CA ARG A 354 4.88 11.08 -17.20
C ARG A 354 5.65 11.22 -15.90
N LEU A 355 6.42 10.19 -15.55
CA LEU A 355 7.52 10.29 -14.59
C LEU A 355 8.66 11.15 -15.14
N GLU A 356 8.41 12.10 -16.04
CA GLU A 356 9.43 12.86 -16.76
C GLU A 356 10.36 13.56 -15.77
N SER A 357 9.84 14.19 -14.72
CA SER A 357 10.67 14.83 -13.69
C SER A 357 11.56 13.84 -12.93
N PHE A 358 11.05 12.64 -12.62
CA PHE A 358 11.83 11.57 -12.01
C PHE A 358 12.89 11.05 -12.98
N LEU A 359 12.49 10.70 -14.21
CA LEU A 359 13.38 10.17 -15.24
C LEU A 359 14.46 11.19 -15.64
N GLU A 360 14.16 12.48 -15.69
CA GLU A 360 15.11 13.56 -15.92
C GLU A 360 16.12 13.68 -14.76
N ALA A 361 15.65 13.61 -13.52
CA ALA A 361 16.52 13.60 -12.35
C ALA A 361 17.44 12.36 -12.35
N VAL A 362 16.93 11.19 -12.76
CA VAL A 362 17.76 9.97 -12.86
C VAL A 362 18.74 10.05 -14.02
N ALA A 363 18.34 10.61 -15.16
CA ALA A 363 19.20 10.73 -16.34
C ALA A 363 20.36 11.73 -16.13
N THR A 364 20.17 12.76 -15.30
CA THR A 364 21.20 13.79 -15.03
C THR A 364 22.28 13.33 -14.06
N THR A 365 21.97 12.47 -13.09
CA THR A 365 22.94 11.80 -12.21
C THR A 365 23.65 10.60 -12.86
N SER A 366 23.20 10.18 -14.05
CA SER A 366 23.78 9.06 -14.81
C SER A 366 24.90 9.47 -15.79
N LYS A 367 25.28 10.75 -15.85
CA LYS A 367 26.48 11.18 -16.59
C LYS A 367 27.71 11.05 -15.68
N PRO A 368 28.77 10.33 -16.12
CA PRO A 368 29.98 10.12 -15.34
C PRO A 368 30.73 11.41 -15.02
#